data_AF-A0A6G2DPB3-F1
#
_entry.id   AF-A0A6G2DPB3-F1
#
_cell.length_a   1.000
_cell.length_b   1.000
_cell.length_c   1.000
_cell.angle_alpha   90.00
_cell.angle_beta   90.00
_cell.angle_gamma   90.00
#
_symmetry.space_group_name_H-M   'P 1'
#
loop_
_entity.id
_entity.type
_entity.pdbx_description
1 polymer ?
#
loop_
_entity_poly.entity_id
_entity_poly.type
_entity_poly.pdbx_seq_one_letter_code
_entity_poly.pdbx_strand_id
1 'polypeptide(L)'
;SLDGIPENTDTYFVKVKSSAFKDVYIPVASITEEKRNGQSVYKITAKAEKLQQELENKYVDNFTFYLDKKAKEENTNFTSFSNLVKAINQNPSGTYHLAASLNANEVELGPDERSYIKDTFTGRLIGEKDGKNYAIYNLKKPLFENLSGA
;
A
#
# COMPACT_ATOMS: atom_id res chain seq x y z
N SER A 1 -3.32 -4.35 2.43
CA SER A 1 -3.11 -4.68 1.01
C SER A 1 -3.61 -6.10 0.75
N LEU A 2 -4.04 -6.43 -0.47
CA LEU A 2 -4.60 -7.75 -0.79
C LEU A 2 -3.49 -8.76 -1.05
N ASP A 3 -3.57 -9.94 -0.43
CA ASP A 3 -2.66 -11.06 -0.70
C ASP A 3 -3.16 -11.98 -1.84
N GLY A 4 -4.40 -11.75 -2.27
CA GLY A 4 -5.10 -12.53 -3.30
C GLY A 4 -6.50 -11.95 -3.56
N ILE A 5 -7.23 -12.52 -4.51
CA ILE A 5 -8.66 -12.25 -4.63
C ILE A 5 -9.36 -13.01 -3.49
N PRO A 6 -10.08 -12.33 -2.58
CA PRO A 6 -10.78 -13.02 -1.50
C PRO A 6 -12.00 -13.77 -2.04
N GLU A 7 -12.38 -14.88 -1.39
CA GLU A 7 -13.58 -15.64 -1.73
C GLU A 7 -14.87 -14.88 -1.37
N ASN A 8 -14.82 -14.05 -0.33
CA ASN A 8 -15.94 -13.21 0.11
C ASN A 8 -15.49 -11.76 0.27
N THR A 9 -16.23 -10.82 -0.34
CA THR A 9 -15.99 -9.37 -0.27
C THR A 9 -16.80 -8.63 0.81
N ASP A 10 -17.68 -9.30 1.55
CA ASP A 10 -18.59 -8.70 2.54
C ASP A 10 -17.87 -7.96 3.68
N THR A 11 -16.62 -8.35 3.98
CA THR A 11 -15.78 -7.72 5.00
C THR A 11 -14.89 -6.60 4.46
N TYR A 12 -14.95 -6.32 3.15
CA TYR A 12 -14.13 -5.32 2.49
C TYR A 12 -14.92 -4.03 2.26
N PHE A 13 -14.30 -2.92 2.64
CA PHE A 13 -14.89 -1.60 2.52
C PHE A 13 -13.88 -0.60 1.96
N VAL A 14 -14.36 0.34 1.16
CA VAL A 14 -13.62 1.54 0.80
C VAL A 14 -13.86 2.58 1.88
N LYS A 15 -12.77 3.02 2.52
CA LYS A 15 -12.82 4.12 3.47
C LYS A 15 -12.57 5.44 2.74
N VAL A 16 -13.60 6.28 2.66
CA VAL A 16 -13.50 7.66 2.15
C VAL A 16 -13.18 8.59 3.31
N LYS A 17 -12.00 9.21 3.27
CA LYS A 17 -11.59 10.23 4.24
C LYS A 17 -11.93 11.63 3.73
N SER A 18 -12.49 12.47 4.59
CA SER A 18 -12.76 13.86 4.29
C SER A 18 -12.24 14.75 5.42
N SER A 19 -11.74 15.93 5.07
CA SER A 19 -11.42 16.97 6.06
C SER A 19 -12.65 17.73 6.54
N ALA A 20 -13.77 17.64 5.82
CA ALA A 20 -14.99 18.40 6.08
C ALA A 20 -16.12 17.56 6.70
N PHE A 21 -16.07 16.23 6.56
CA PHE A 21 -17.12 15.33 7.01
C PHE A 21 -16.53 14.09 7.68
N LYS A 22 -17.38 13.33 8.38
CA LYS A 22 -16.98 12.04 8.95
C LYS A 22 -16.54 11.08 7.85
N ASP A 23 -15.58 10.23 8.19
CA ASP A 23 -15.17 9.11 7.36
C ASP A 23 -16.39 8.23 7.02
N VAL A 24 -16.51 7.82 5.76
CA VAL A 24 -17.57 6.95 5.27
C VAL A 24 -16.96 5.63 4.80
N TYR A 25 -17.65 4.52 5.06
CA TYR A 25 -17.29 3.20 4.58
C TYR A 25 -18.29 2.75 3.52
N ILE A 26 -17.81 2.46 2.32
CA ILE A 26 -18.62 1.98 1.19
C ILE A 26 -18.32 0.49 0.98
N PRO A 27 -19.33 -0.40 0.98
CA PRO A 27 -19.12 -1.82 0.72
C PRO A 27 -18.47 -2.10 -0.63
N VAL A 28 -17.57 -3.08 -0.66
CA VAL A 28 -17.00 -3.61 -1.89
C VAL A 28 -17.94 -4.66 -2.47
N ALA A 29 -18.41 -4.42 -3.70
CA ALA A 29 -19.27 -5.36 -4.43
C ALA A 29 -18.46 -6.44 -5.16
N SER A 30 -17.25 -6.13 -5.62
CA SER A 30 -16.38 -7.12 -6.26
C SER A 30 -14.92 -6.73 -6.21
N ILE A 31 -14.06 -7.76 -6.18
CA ILE A 31 -12.63 -7.67 -6.37
C ILE A 31 -12.28 -8.67 -7.47
N THR A 32 -11.79 -8.20 -8.60
CA THR A 32 -11.36 -9.04 -9.72
C THR A 32 -9.94 -8.68 -10.14
N GLU A 33 -9.39 -9.44 -11.09
CA GLU A 33 -8.12 -9.13 -11.72
C GLU A 33 -8.33 -8.57 -13.12
N GLU A 34 -7.57 -7.54 -13.49
CA GLU A 34 -7.58 -6.94 -14.82
C GLU A 34 -6.13 -6.66 -15.25
N LYS A 35 -5.86 -6.67 -16.57
CA LYS A 35 -4.57 -6.20 -17.10
C LYS A 35 -4.68 -4.72 -17.48
N ARG A 36 -3.82 -3.88 -16.91
CA ARG A 36 -3.68 -2.47 -17.29
C ARG A 36 -2.22 -2.17 -17.61
N ASN A 37 -1.98 -1.58 -18.79
CA ASN A 37 -0.63 -1.27 -19.27
C ASN A 37 0.35 -2.48 -19.23
N GLY A 38 -0.17 -3.69 -19.49
CA GLY A 38 0.60 -4.93 -19.44
C GLY A 38 0.80 -5.53 -18.03
N GLN A 39 0.44 -4.80 -16.96
CA GLN A 39 0.54 -5.24 -15.57
C GLN A 39 -0.80 -5.80 -15.07
N SER A 40 -0.75 -6.90 -14.31
CA SER A 40 -1.90 -7.44 -13.60
C SER A 40 -2.18 -6.62 -12.34
N VAL A 41 -3.41 -6.14 -12.19
CA VAL A 41 -3.88 -5.31 -11.07
C VAL A 41 -5.20 -5.85 -10.53
N TYR A 42 -5.52 -5.52 -9.28
CA TYR A 42 -6.87 -5.73 -8.74
C TYR A 42 -7.78 -4.61 -9.24
N LYS A 43 -8.96 -4.98 -9.72
CA LYS A 43 -10.08 -4.08 -9.98
C LYS A 43 -11.07 -4.21 -8.84
N ILE A 44 -11.32 -3.12 -8.13
CA ILE A 44 -12.22 -3.11 -6.97
C ILE A 44 -13.42 -2.23 -7.30
N THR A 45 -14.61 -2.79 -7.18
CA THR A 45 -15.88 -2.09 -7.43
C THR A 45 -16.59 -1.87 -6.11
N ALA A 46 -16.75 -0.61 -5.72
CA ALA A 46 -17.51 -0.20 -4.55
C ALA A 46 -18.95 0.13 -4.94
N LYS A 47 -19.93 -0.26 -4.11
CA LYS A 47 -21.35 -0.04 -4.38
C LYS A 47 -22.04 0.55 -3.16
N ALA A 48 -22.77 1.63 -3.38
CA ALA A 48 -23.73 2.20 -2.42
C ALA A 48 -24.90 2.81 -3.19
N GLU A 49 -26.00 3.09 -2.49
CA GLU A 49 -27.15 3.76 -3.09
C GLU A 49 -26.73 5.12 -3.66
N LYS A 50 -27.07 5.38 -4.94
CA LYS A 50 -26.75 6.62 -5.66
C LYS A 50 -25.24 6.92 -5.78
N LEU A 51 -24.37 5.95 -5.52
CA LEU A 51 -22.94 6.10 -5.79
C LEU A 51 -22.69 6.07 -7.30
N GLN A 52 -22.17 7.16 -7.82
CA GLN A 52 -21.81 7.30 -9.23
C GLN A 52 -20.35 7.70 -9.37
N GLN A 53 -19.72 7.20 -10.44
CA GLN A 53 -18.40 7.61 -10.87
C GLN A 53 -18.53 8.42 -12.16
N GLU A 54 -17.83 9.55 -12.23
CA GLU A 54 -17.69 10.31 -13.47
C GLU A 54 -16.55 9.70 -14.31
N LEU A 55 -16.88 9.28 -15.53
CA LEU A 55 -15.94 8.79 -16.53
C LEU A 55 -16.29 9.44 -17.86
N GLU A 56 -15.31 10.09 -18.49
CA GLU A 56 -15.47 10.71 -19.82
C GLU A 56 -16.73 11.62 -19.92
N ASN A 57 -16.94 12.46 -18.91
CA ASN A 57 -18.09 13.38 -18.77
C ASN A 57 -19.46 12.68 -18.68
N LYS A 58 -19.50 11.41 -18.27
CA LYS A 58 -20.74 10.66 -17.99
C LYS A 58 -20.70 10.07 -16.59
N TYR A 59 -21.87 9.98 -15.96
CA TYR A 59 -22.03 9.27 -14.70
C TYR A 59 -22.38 7.81 -14.96
N VAL A 60 -21.62 6.90 -14.36
CA VAL A 60 -21.90 5.46 -14.34
C VAL A 60 -22.13 5.00 -12.91
N ASP A 61 -22.92 3.94 -12.74
CA ASP A 61 -23.17 3.36 -11.43
C ASP A 61 -21.92 2.70 -10.86
N ASN A 62 -21.81 2.74 -9.52
CA ASN A 62 -20.69 2.23 -8.74
C ASN A 62 -19.41 3.06 -8.92
N PHE A 63 -18.41 2.76 -8.10
CA PHE A 63 -17.09 3.36 -8.21
C PHE A 63 -16.04 2.28 -8.36
N THR A 64 -15.28 2.33 -9.45
CA THR A 64 -14.17 1.41 -9.72
C THR A 64 -12.84 2.11 -9.46
N PHE A 65 -11.98 1.44 -8.68
CA PHE A 65 -10.58 1.80 -8.52
C PHE A 65 -9.68 0.58 -8.75
N TYR A 66 -8.42 0.86 -9.04
CA TYR A 66 -7.43 -0.15 -9.37
C TYR A 66 -6.32 -0.13 -8.33
N LEU A 67 -5.91 -1.31 -7.89
CA LEU A 67 -4.84 -1.51 -6.92
C LEU A 67 -3.79 -2.43 -7.51
N ASP A 68 -2.54 -1.98 -7.54
CA ASP A 68 -1.44 -2.82 -8.00
C ASP A 68 -1.25 -4.04 -7.09
N LYS A 69 -0.93 -5.17 -7.71
CA LYS A 69 -0.53 -6.37 -6.97
C LYS A 69 0.83 -6.14 -6.33
N LYS A 70 1.00 -6.63 -5.10
CA LYS A 70 2.33 -6.69 -4.47
C LYS A 70 3.28 -7.48 -5.36
N ALA A 71 4.50 -6.99 -5.55
CA ALA A 71 5.57 -7.79 -6.10
C ALA A 71 5.81 -9.02 -5.19
N LYS A 72 5.99 -10.21 -5.77
CA LYS A 72 6.08 -11.45 -4.99
C LYS A 72 7.30 -11.48 -4.07
N GLU A 73 8.45 -11.01 -4.56
CA GLU A 73 9.69 -10.87 -3.78
C GLU A 73 10.51 -9.69 -4.31
N GLU A 74 11.08 -8.91 -3.40
CA GLU A 74 11.93 -7.75 -3.69
C GLU A 74 13.11 -7.80 -2.73
N ASN A 75 14.33 -7.79 -3.24
CA ASN A 75 15.53 -7.89 -2.39
C ASN A 75 16.32 -6.59 -2.33
N THR A 76 16.17 -5.71 -3.32
CA THR A 76 16.97 -4.48 -3.43
C THR A 76 16.14 -3.28 -3.85
N ASN A 77 15.19 -3.47 -4.79
CA ASN A 77 14.36 -2.40 -5.33
C ASN A 77 12.92 -2.66 -4.91
N PHE A 78 12.36 -1.78 -4.09
CA PHE A 78 11.09 -2.01 -3.42
C PHE A 78 9.98 -1.14 -3.98
N THR A 79 8.88 -1.78 -4.34
CA THR A 79 7.61 -1.16 -4.72
C THR A 79 6.49 -1.48 -3.72
N SER A 80 6.73 -2.38 -2.75
CA SER A 80 5.85 -2.65 -1.62
C SER A 80 6.51 -2.29 -0.28
N PHE A 81 5.78 -1.56 0.56
CA PHE A 81 6.22 -1.29 1.94
C PHE A 81 6.33 -2.57 2.75
N SER A 82 5.40 -3.51 2.59
CA SER A 82 5.44 -4.78 3.32
C SER A 82 6.67 -5.63 2.98
N ASN A 83 7.07 -5.67 1.70
CA ASN A 83 8.31 -6.34 1.29
C ASN A 83 9.55 -5.64 1.84
N LEU A 84 9.59 -4.30 1.81
CA LEU A 84 10.69 -3.53 2.37
C LEU A 84 10.89 -3.83 3.86
N VAL A 85 9.82 -3.76 4.65
CA VAL A 85 9.86 -4.04 6.09
C VAL A 85 10.31 -5.48 6.36
N LYS A 86 9.80 -6.45 5.59
CA LYS A 86 10.22 -7.85 5.70
C LYS A 86 11.71 -8.01 5.40
N ALA A 87 12.19 -7.41 4.31
CA ALA A 87 13.58 -7.54 3.87
C ALA A 87 14.57 -6.84 4.83
N ILE A 88 14.21 -5.69 5.41
CA ILE A 88 15.07 -5.03 6.40
C ILE A 88 15.11 -5.83 7.71
N ASN A 89 13.97 -6.31 8.22
CA ASN A 89 13.97 -7.14 9.43
C ASN A 89 14.73 -8.48 9.24
N GLN A 90 14.85 -8.98 8.01
CA GLN A 90 15.67 -10.16 7.71
C GLN A 90 17.17 -9.85 7.59
N ASN A 91 17.54 -8.62 7.26
CA ASN A 91 18.94 -8.21 7.10
C ASN A 91 19.16 -6.70 7.42
N PRO A 92 19.24 -6.30 8.70
CA PRO A 92 19.27 -4.89 9.10
C PRO A 92 20.47 -4.08 8.58
N SER A 93 21.50 -4.73 8.03
CA SER A 93 22.70 -4.10 7.46
C SER A 93 22.65 -3.97 5.93
N GLY A 94 21.56 -4.36 5.28
CA GLY A 94 21.41 -4.33 3.83
C GLY A 94 21.35 -2.92 3.21
N THR A 95 21.40 -2.86 1.88
CA THR A 95 21.14 -1.64 1.11
C THR A 95 19.85 -1.80 0.31
N TYR A 96 18.92 -0.88 0.54
CA TYR A 96 17.54 -0.95 0.08
C TYR A 96 17.20 0.32 -0.71
N HIS A 97 16.64 0.16 -1.90
CA HIS A 97 16.22 1.25 -2.77
C HIS A 97 14.70 1.30 -2.88
N LEU A 98 14.13 2.49 -2.78
CA LEU A 98 12.76 2.73 -3.20
C LEU A 98 12.72 2.78 -4.74
N ALA A 99 11.88 1.95 -5.34
CA ALA A 99 11.58 1.96 -6.78
C ALA A 99 10.19 2.54 -7.09
N ALA A 100 9.40 2.80 -6.05
CA ALA A 100 8.17 3.58 -6.06
C ALA A 100 8.01 4.26 -4.69
N SER A 101 7.14 5.27 -4.61
CA SER A 101 6.72 5.78 -3.31
C SER A 101 5.83 4.75 -2.64
N LEU A 102 6.09 4.45 -1.37
CA LEU A 102 5.48 3.34 -0.64
C LEU A 102 4.40 3.83 0.33
N ASN A 103 3.40 2.98 0.60
CA ASN A 103 2.33 3.30 1.54
C ASN A 103 2.39 2.39 2.77
N ALA A 104 2.67 2.97 3.94
CA ALA A 104 2.83 2.20 5.16
C ALA A 104 1.54 1.56 5.69
N ASN A 105 0.38 1.86 5.12
CA ASN A 105 -0.87 1.15 5.39
C ASN A 105 -0.86 -0.31 4.89
N GLU A 106 0.17 -0.74 4.15
CA GLU A 106 0.34 -2.14 3.77
C GLU A 106 0.68 -3.06 4.96
N VAL A 107 1.27 -2.52 6.02
CA VAL A 107 1.64 -3.24 7.24
C VAL A 107 0.82 -2.69 8.40
N GLU A 108 0.11 -3.58 9.06
CA GLU A 108 -0.58 -3.26 10.30
C GLU A 108 0.35 -3.58 11.48
N LEU A 109 0.44 -2.66 12.42
CA LEU A 109 1.24 -2.82 13.63
C LEU A 109 0.32 -3.23 14.79
N GLY A 110 0.74 -4.20 15.57
CA GLY A 110 0.13 -4.55 16.84
C GLY A 110 0.18 -3.39 17.85
N PRO A 111 -0.68 -3.42 18.88
CA PRO A 111 -0.81 -2.32 19.85
C PRO A 111 0.50 -2.02 20.59
N ASP A 112 1.32 -3.04 20.83
CA ASP A 112 2.59 -2.93 21.56
C ASP A 112 3.80 -2.66 20.65
N GLU A 113 3.63 -2.68 19.33
CA GLU A 113 4.72 -2.43 18.40
C GLU A 113 5.07 -0.94 18.34
N ARG A 114 6.34 -0.63 18.57
CA ARG A 114 6.86 0.73 18.64
C ARG A 114 7.31 1.27 17.29
N SER A 115 7.66 0.38 16.37
CA SER A 115 8.26 0.67 15.07
C SER A 115 7.95 -0.44 14.06
N TYR A 116 8.23 -0.20 12.78
CA TYR A 116 8.12 -1.24 11.73
C TYR A 116 9.38 -2.14 11.65
N ILE A 117 10.55 -1.58 11.95
CA ILE A 117 11.84 -2.29 11.95
C ILE A 117 12.36 -2.32 13.38
N LYS A 118 12.35 -3.52 13.96
CA LYS A 118 12.53 -3.74 15.41
C LYS A 118 14.00 -3.78 15.81
N ASP A 119 14.84 -4.39 14.97
CA ASP A 119 16.27 -4.50 15.20
C ASP A 119 16.99 -3.18 14.85
N THR A 120 18.19 -3.00 15.38
CA THR A 120 19.03 -1.83 15.04
C THR A 120 19.40 -1.87 13.57
N PHE A 121 18.91 -0.88 12.82
CA PHE A 121 19.25 -0.73 11.42
C PHE A 121 20.63 -0.08 11.27
N THR A 122 21.52 -0.76 10.53
CA THR A 122 22.89 -0.32 10.23
C THR A 122 23.15 -0.22 8.72
N GLY A 123 22.12 -0.46 7.93
CA GLY A 123 22.16 -0.46 6.48
C GLY A 123 21.91 0.92 5.87
N ARG A 124 21.49 0.91 4.60
CA ARG A 124 21.14 2.12 3.85
C ARG A 124 19.75 1.99 3.25
N LEU A 125 18.90 2.99 3.47
CA LEU A 125 17.61 3.13 2.78
C LEU A 125 17.67 4.34 1.85
N ILE A 126 17.61 4.08 0.54
CA ILE A 126 17.86 5.07 -0.50
C ILE A 126 16.53 5.38 -1.20
N GLY A 127 16.07 6.61 -1.04
CA GLY A 127 14.82 7.11 -1.64
C GLY A 127 14.98 7.60 -3.09
N GLU A 128 16.21 7.63 -3.63
CA GLU A 128 16.48 8.09 -4.99
C GLU A 128 16.81 6.90 -5.91
N LYS A 129 16.21 6.91 -7.10
CA LYS A 129 16.56 6.00 -8.19
C LYS A 129 16.30 6.66 -9.55
N ASP A 130 17.25 6.53 -10.47
CA ASP A 130 17.15 7.05 -11.85
C ASP A 130 16.77 8.54 -11.93
N GLY A 131 17.31 9.36 -11.01
CA GLY A 131 17.03 10.80 -10.92
C GLY A 131 15.63 11.15 -10.39
N LYS A 132 14.87 10.17 -9.88
CA LYS A 132 13.57 10.35 -9.24
C LYS A 132 13.68 10.10 -7.75
N ASN A 133 12.97 10.92 -6.98
CA ASN A 133 12.83 10.76 -5.53
C ASN A 133 11.50 10.09 -5.19
N TYR A 134 11.58 9.15 -4.25
CA TYR A 134 10.46 8.38 -3.73
C TYR A 134 10.39 8.55 -2.21
N ALA A 135 9.18 8.45 -1.68
CA ALA A 135 8.92 8.64 -0.26
C ALA A 135 8.07 7.50 0.31
N ILE A 136 8.12 7.33 1.63
CA ILE A 136 7.23 6.44 2.37
C ILE A 136 6.17 7.30 3.05
N TYR A 137 4.90 7.08 2.71
CA TYR A 137 3.77 7.82 3.24
C TYR A 137 2.99 7.04 4.28
N ASN A 138 2.22 7.77 5.11
CA ASN A 138 1.25 7.22 6.06
C ASN A 138 1.83 6.31 7.15
N LEU A 139 3.10 6.52 7.54
CA LEU A 139 3.67 5.87 8.71
C LEU A 139 2.82 6.19 9.95
N LYS A 140 2.34 5.15 10.65
CA LYS A 140 1.58 5.31 11.90
C LYS A 140 2.50 5.36 13.14
N LYS A 141 3.71 4.84 12.98
CA LYS A 141 4.80 4.75 13.97
C LYS A 141 6.13 5.02 13.24
N PRO A 142 7.24 5.29 13.96
CA PRO A 142 8.56 5.39 13.36
C PRO A 142 8.90 4.15 12.49
N LEU A 143 9.59 4.38 11.37
CA LEU A 143 10.05 3.30 10.50
C LEU A 143 11.06 2.39 11.23
N PHE A 144 12.03 3.00 11.91
CA PHE A 144 13.08 2.30 12.65
C PHE A 144 12.90 2.49 14.16
N GLU A 145 13.12 1.43 14.94
CA GLU A 145 13.25 1.56 16.39
C GLU A 145 14.58 2.22 16.77
N ASN A 146 15.67 1.71 16.17
CA ASN A 146 17.03 2.16 16.44
C ASN A 146 17.80 2.31 15.12
N LEU A 147 18.63 3.34 15.05
CA LEU A 147 19.53 3.64 13.93
C LEU A 147 20.97 3.66 14.44
N SER A 148 21.90 3.09 13.68
CA SER A 148 23.33 3.18 13.97
C SER A 148 24.14 3.24 12.68
N GLY A 149 24.83 4.36 12.43
CA GLY A 149 25.69 4.53 11.25
C GLY A 149 24.94 4.56 9.91
N ALA A 150 23.63 4.80 9.94
CA ALA A 150 22.74 4.87 8.78
C ALA A 150 22.68 6.26 8.13
#